data_AF-A0A2P9H182-F1
#
_entry.id   AF-A0A2P9H182-F1
#
_cell.length_a   1.000
_cell.length_b   1.000
_cell.length_c   1.000
_cell.angle_alpha   90.00
_cell.angle_beta   90.00
_cell.angle_gamma   90.00
#
_symmetry.space_group_name_H-M   'P 1'
#
loop_
_entity.id
_entity.type
_entity.pdbx_description
1 polymer ?
#
loop_
_entity_poly.entity_id
_entity_poly.type
_entity_poly.pdbx_seq_one_letter_code
_entity_poly.pdbx_strand_id
1 'polypeptide(L)'
;MISKGKLAQFFVILIIVALSLILVAGIWKGKSRPVQPVAQQACPSDAEMKLTDMEFTEMQEGKRFWTLCASEAKYFQDQQQTLLQKVHLILYLEKTGEEILLDSREGV
;
A
#
# COMPACT_ATOMS: atom_id res chain seq x y z
N MET A 1 37.69 35.77 11.00
CA MET A 1 38.06 34.35 10.86
C MET A 1 36.83 33.48 11.13
N ILE A 2 36.15 33.01 10.09
CA ILE A 2 35.02 32.08 10.25
C ILE A 2 35.64 30.71 10.56
N SER A 3 35.45 30.24 11.79
CA SER A 3 35.96 28.95 12.27
C SER A 3 35.48 27.84 11.34
N LYS A 4 36.41 26.99 10.88
CA LYS A 4 36.17 25.88 9.94
C LYS A 4 34.99 24.97 10.35
N GLY A 5 34.67 24.91 11.66
CA GLY A 5 33.50 24.19 12.18
C GLY A 5 32.14 24.81 11.80
N LYS A 6 32.04 26.15 11.70
CA LYS A 6 30.79 26.82 11.30
C LYS A 6 30.48 26.61 9.82
N LEU A 7 31.51 26.51 8.98
CA LEU A 7 31.37 26.19 7.55
C LEU A 7 30.89 24.75 7.36
N ALA A 8 31.50 23.78 8.04
CA ALA A 8 31.05 22.38 7.98
C ALA A 8 29.60 22.22 8.49
N GLN A 9 29.25 22.89 9.57
CA GLN A 9 27.89 22.88 10.10
C GLN A 9 26.88 23.52 9.13
N PHE A 10 27.27 24.59 8.43
CA PHE A 10 26.43 25.20 7.40
C PHE A 10 26.21 24.24 6.22
N PHE A 11 27.24 23.53 5.76
CA PHE A 11 27.10 22.52 4.71
C PHE A 11 26.18 21.36 5.10
N VAL A 12 26.28 20.86 6.34
CA VAL A 12 25.41 19.79 6.85
C VAL A 12 23.95 20.25 6.89
N ILE A 13 23.70 21.47 7.37
CA ILE A 13 22.34 22.05 7.38
C ILE A 13 21.80 22.18 5.96
N LEU A 14 22.62 22.62 5.01
CA LEU A 14 22.23 22.78 3.61
C LEU A 14 21.83 21.44 2.97
N ILE A 15 22.57 20.37 3.28
CA ILE A 15 22.25 19.01 2.81
C ILE A 15 20.92 18.52 3.40
N ILE A 16 20.70 18.70 4.70
CA ILE A 16 19.45 18.28 5.37
C ILE A 16 18.24 19.02 4.78
N VAL A 17 18.37 20.33 4.54
CA VAL A 17 17.32 21.15 3.92
C VAL A 17 17.05 20.69 2.49
N ALA A 18 18.09 20.42 1.69
CA ALA A 18 17.94 19.93 0.33
C ALA A 18 17.23 18.56 0.29
N LEU A 19 17.62 17.62 1.15
CA LEU A 19 16.99 16.30 1.25
C LEU A 19 15.51 16.41 1.67
N SER A 20 15.22 17.30 2.62
CA SER A 20 13.85 17.55 3.09
C SER A 20 12.97 18.15 1.98
N LEU A 21 13.50 19.08 1.19
CA LEU A 21 12.78 19.65 0.04
C LEU A 21 12.51 18.61 -1.05
N ILE A 22 13.47 17.71 -1.32
CA ILE A 22 13.30 16.61 -2.28
C ILE A 22 12.21 15.63 -1.81
N LEU A 23 12.19 15.27 -0.52
CA LEU A 23 11.18 14.39 0.06
C LEU A 23 9.78 15.01 -0.01
N VAL A 24 9.63 16.28 0.36
CA VAL A 24 8.34 17.00 0.28
C VAL A 24 7.86 17.12 -1.17
N ALA A 25 8.76 17.44 -2.11
CA ALA A 25 8.45 17.50 -3.52
C ALA A 25 8.02 16.14 -4.08
N GLY A 26 8.66 15.04 -3.65
CA GLY A 26 8.27 13.68 -4.02
C GLY A 26 6.86 13.32 -3.55
N ILE A 27 6.53 13.65 -2.30
CA ILE A 27 5.19 13.39 -1.72
C ILE A 27 4.11 14.23 -2.43
N TRP A 28 4.38 15.51 -2.71
CA TRP A 28 3.43 16.36 -3.45
C TRP A 28 3.24 15.92 -4.91
N LYS A 29 4.30 15.45 -5.56
CA LYS A 29 4.24 14.94 -6.94
C LYS A 29 3.48 13.60 -7.03
N GLY A 30 3.49 12.79 -5.97
CA GLY A 30 2.66 11.57 -5.87
C GLY A 30 1.16 11.85 -5.68
N LYS A 31 0.82 12.92 -4.95
CA LYS A 31 -0.57 13.31 -4.67
C LYS A 31 -1.27 14.05 -5.82
N SER A 32 -0.51 14.44 -6.85
CA SER A 32 -0.96 15.26 -7.97
C SER A 32 -0.99 14.50 -9.30
N ARG A 33 -1.09 13.16 -9.30
CA ARG A 33 -1.50 12.47 -10.52
C ARG A 33 -2.96 12.85 -10.75
N PRO A 34 -3.30 13.66 -11.79
CA PRO A 34 -4.69 13.77 -12.17
C PRO A 34 -5.13 12.35 -12.49
N VAL A 35 -6.17 11.88 -11.80
CA VAL A 35 -6.95 10.75 -12.25
C VAL A 35 -7.49 11.17 -13.60
N GLN A 36 -6.75 10.87 -14.66
CA GLN A 36 -7.32 10.92 -16.00
C GLN A 36 -8.48 9.92 -15.95
N PRO A 37 -9.71 10.35 -16.26
CA PRO A 37 -10.72 9.40 -16.62
C PRO A 37 -10.25 8.81 -17.94
N VAL A 38 -9.46 7.73 -17.87
CA VAL A 38 -9.19 6.90 -19.03
C VAL A 38 -10.56 6.39 -19.42
N ALA A 39 -11.03 6.92 -20.55
CA ALA A 39 -12.25 6.53 -21.20
C ALA A 39 -12.37 5.00 -21.13
N GLN A 40 -13.52 4.54 -20.67
CA GLN A 40 -13.94 3.15 -20.77
C GLN A 40 -13.91 2.74 -22.25
N GLN A 41 -12.74 2.37 -22.73
CA GLN A 41 -12.60 1.53 -23.91
C GLN A 41 -12.72 0.11 -23.41
N ALA A 42 -13.94 -0.42 -23.52
CA ALA A 42 -14.22 -1.82 -23.37
C ALA A 42 -13.39 -2.62 -24.38
N CYS A 43 -12.35 -3.27 -23.88
CA CYS A 43 -11.98 -4.62 -24.26
C CYS A 43 -11.58 -5.29 -22.94
N PRO A 44 -12.08 -6.48 -22.59
CA PRO A 44 -11.73 -7.09 -21.33
C PRO A 44 -10.23 -7.37 -21.39
N SER A 45 -9.44 -6.66 -20.59
CA SER A 45 -8.31 -7.32 -19.95
C SER A 45 -8.99 -8.40 -19.09
N ASP A 46 -9.23 -9.55 -19.69
CA ASP A 46 -9.59 -10.74 -18.95
C ASP A 46 -8.47 -10.89 -17.93
N ALA A 47 -8.81 -10.71 -16.65
CA ALA A 47 -7.86 -10.88 -15.57
C ALA A 47 -7.07 -12.16 -15.82
N GLU A 48 -5.75 -12.07 -15.86
CA GLU A 48 -4.90 -13.20 -16.25
C GLU A 48 -5.09 -14.37 -15.28
N MET A 49 -5.46 -14.05 -14.04
CA MET A 49 -5.89 -15.03 -13.05
C MET A 49 -7.12 -14.51 -12.30
N LYS A 50 -8.12 -15.40 -12.16
CA LYS A 50 -9.28 -15.19 -11.32
C LYS A 50 -9.40 -16.34 -10.32
N LEU A 51 -9.50 -15.99 -9.04
CA LEU A 51 -9.80 -16.90 -7.94
C LEU A 51 -11.18 -16.55 -7.40
N THR A 52 -11.95 -17.57 -7.02
CA THR A 52 -13.25 -17.42 -6.36
C THR A 52 -13.18 -18.07 -4.99
N ASP A 53 -13.91 -17.52 -4.02
CA ASP A 53 -13.98 -18.03 -2.66
C ASP A 53 -12.58 -18.19 -2.02
N MET A 54 -11.81 -17.09 -2.09
CA MET A 54 -10.45 -17.03 -1.55
C MET A 54 -10.50 -16.93 -0.03
N GLU A 55 -9.69 -17.76 0.63
CA GLU A 55 -9.34 -17.63 2.04
C GLU A 55 -7.81 -17.77 2.16
N PHE A 56 -7.16 -16.78 2.74
CA PHE A 56 -5.73 -16.80 3.00
C PHE A 56 -5.47 -16.45 4.46
N THR A 57 -4.74 -17.31 5.16
CA THR A 57 -4.41 -17.10 6.58
C THR A 57 -2.91 -17.00 6.75
N GLU A 58 -2.46 -15.91 7.35
CA GLU A 58 -1.07 -15.73 7.76
C GLU A 58 -0.89 -16.22 9.20
N MET A 59 0.19 -16.96 9.43
CA MET A 59 0.53 -17.53 10.72
C MET A 59 1.79 -16.86 11.27
N GLN A 60 1.78 -16.49 12.55
CA GLN A 60 2.94 -15.98 13.26
C GLN A 60 3.14 -16.80 14.54
N GLU A 61 4.35 -17.35 14.71
CA GLU A 61 4.71 -18.18 15.88
C GLU A 61 3.73 -19.34 16.15
N GLY A 62 3.20 -19.93 15.07
CA GLY A 62 2.24 -21.05 15.14
C GLY A 62 0.80 -20.64 15.48
N LYS A 63 0.51 -19.34 15.59
CA LYS A 63 -0.83 -18.78 15.83
C LYS A 63 -1.31 -18.02 14.59
N ARG A 64 -2.63 -17.93 14.40
CA ARG A 64 -3.20 -17.11 13.31
C ARG A 64 -2.92 -15.64 13.62
N PHE A 65 -2.34 -14.94 12.66
CA PHE A 65 -2.07 -13.51 12.76
C PHE A 65 -3.20 -12.71 12.08
N TRP A 66 -3.60 -13.12 10.88
CA TRP A 66 -4.79 -12.62 10.20
C TRP A 66 -5.33 -13.62 9.18
N THR A 67 -6.61 -13.48 8.84
CA THR A 67 -7.28 -14.21 7.77
C THR A 67 -7.97 -13.23 6.82
N LEU A 68 -7.68 -13.32 5.53
CA LEU A 68 -8.28 -12.54 4.46
C LEU A 68 -9.20 -13.44 3.63
N CYS A 69 -10.48 -13.09 3.59
CA CYS A 69 -11.47 -13.74 2.74
C CYS A 69 -11.94 -12.77 1.65
N ALA A 70 -12.13 -13.28 0.44
CA ALA A 70 -12.75 -12.54 -0.65
C ALA A 70 -13.57 -13.48 -1.54
N SER A 71 -14.74 -13.02 -1.97
CA SER A 71 -15.57 -13.81 -2.91
C SER A 71 -14.93 -13.95 -4.29
N GLU A 72 -14.13 -12.96 -4.69
CA GLU A 72 -13.38 -12.96 -5.94
C GLU A 72 -12.06 -12.21 -5.78
N ALA A 73 -11.00 -12.74 -6.37
CA ALA A 73 -9.73 -12.06 -6.55
C ALA A 73 -9.33 -12.11 -8.03
N LYS A 74 -9.07 -10.95 -8.64
CA LYS A 74 -8.66 -10.81 -10.04
C LYS A 74 -7.27 -10.19 -10.08
N TYR A 75 -6.30 -10.92 -10.60
CA TYR A 75 -4.97 -10.39 -10.85
C TYR A 75 -4.91 -9.80 -12.26
N PHE A 76 -4.36 -8.59 -12.35
CA PHE A 76 -4.11 -7.86 -13.59
C PHE A 76 -2.60 -7.65 -13.73
N GLN A 77 -1.95 -8.44 -14.59
CA GLN A 77 -0.49 -8.46 -14.75
C GLN A 77 0.04 -7.11 -15.25
N ASP A 78 -0.65 -6.49 -16.22
CA ASP A 78 -0.27 -5.18 -16.78
C ASP A 78 -0.20 -4.08 -15.72
N GLN A 79 -1.05 -4.18 -14.70
CA GLN A 79 -1.15 -3.20 -13.61
C GLN A 79 -0.40 -3.63 -12.35
N GLN A 80 0.06 -4.90 -12.30
CA GLN A 80 0.61 -5.56 -11.12
C GLN A 80 -0.29 -5.42 -9.89
N GLN A 81 -1.59 -5.59 -10.08
CA GLN A 81 -2.61 -5.38 -9.04
C GLN A 81 -3.55 -6.57 -8.91
N THR A 82 -4.05 -6.79 -7.69
CA THR A 82 -5.07 -7.78 -7.40
C THR A 82 -6.32 -7.07 -6.89
N LEU A 83 -7.39 -7.09 -7.67
CA LEU A 83 -8.67 -6.55 -7.23
C LEU A 83 -9.48 -7.62 -6.51
N LEU A 84 -9.90 -7.31 -5.28
CA LEU A 84 -10.67 -8.18 -4.39
C LEU A 84 -12.11 -7.70 -4.29
N GLN A 85 -13.08 -8.62 -4.25
CA GLN A 85 -14.50 -8.31 -4.06
C GLN A 85 -15.09 -8.99 -2.81
N LYS A 86 -15.93 -8.26 -2.08
CA LYS A 86 -16.53 -8.66 -0.78
C LYS A 86 -15.45 -9.16 0.19
N VAL A 87 -14.61 -8.23 0.61
CA VAL A 87 -13.43 -8.49 1.43
C VAL A 87 -13.83 -8.53 2.90
N HIS A 88 -13.39 -9.57 3.59
CA HIS A 88 -13.45 -9.71 5.04
C HIS A 88 -12.04 -9.96 5.56
N LEU A 89 -11.52 -9.08 6.42
CA LEU A 89 -10.23 -9.26 7.07
C LEU A 89 -10.45 -9.45 8.56
N ILE A 90 -9.99 -10.58 9.08
CA ILE A 90 -10.00 -10.90 10.51
C ILE A 90 -8.58 -10.73 11.04
N LEU A 91 -8.41 -9.85 12.03
CA LEU A 91 -7.15 -9.68 12.75
C LEU A 91 -7.27 -10.34 14.13
N TYR A 92 -6.29 -11.17 14.49
CA TYR A 92 -6.27 -11.88 15.78
C TYR A 92 -5.29 -11.18 16.74
N LEU A 93 -5.80 -10.58 17.82
CA LEU A 93 -4.96 -9.91 18.82
C LEU A 93 -4.49 -10.91 19.87
N GLU A 94 -3.23 -11.33 19.76
CA GLU A 94 -2.66 -12.35 20.65
C GLU A 94 -2.76 -12.02 22.15
N LYS A 95 -2.60 -10.73 22.52
CA LYS A 95 -2.56 -10.31 23.92
C LYS A 95 -3.93 -10.36 24.60
N THR A 96 -5.00 -10.07 23.87
CA THR A 96 -6.37 -9.99 24.41
C THR A 96 -7.21 -11.20 24.03
N GLY A 97 -6.82 -11.93 22.97
CA GLY A 97 -7.63 -12.99 22.35
C GLY A 97 -8.81 -12.44 21.56
N GLU A 98 -8.88 -11.12 21.36
CA GLU A 98 -9.95 -10.48 20.60
C GLU A 98 -9.72 -10.61 19.09
N GLU A 99 -10.82 -10.56 18.35
CA GLU A 99 -10.82 -10.54 16.90
C GLU A 99 -11.39 -9.20 16.41
N ILE A 100 -10.71 -8.59 15.44
CA ILE A 100 -11.22 -7.41 14.74
C ILE A 100 -11.62 -7.83 13.34
N LEU A 101 -12.90 -7.63 13.00
CA LEU A 101 -13.42 -7.81 11.66
C LEU A 101 -13.44 -6.48 10.91
N LEU A 102 -12.86 -6.48 9.73
CA LEU A 102 -12.84 -5.36 8.80
C LEU A 102 -13.51 -5.80 7.49
N ASP A 103 -14.61 -5.15 7.15
CA ASP A 103 -15.38 -5.45 5.95
C ASP A 103 -15.21 -4.35 4.91
N SER A 104 -15.03 -4.76 3.65
CA SER A 104 -15.07 -3.85 2.51
C SER A 104 -15.76 -4.49 1.32
N ARG A 105 -16.41 -3.67 0.50
CA ARG A 105 -16.97 -4.16 -0.77
C ARG A 105 -15.87 -4.49 -1.77
N GLU A 106 -14.76 -3.76 -1.74
CA GLU A 106 -13.64 -3.87 -2.68
C GLU A 106 -12.29 -3.63 -1.99
N GLY A 107 -11.22 -4.20 -2.52
CA GLY A 107 -9.83 -3.98 -2.09
C GLY A 107 -8.85 -4.13 -3.26
N VAL A 108 -7.69 -3.48 -3.19
CA VAL A 108 -6.60 -3.54 -4.19
C VAL A 108 -5.25 -3.61 -3.47
#